data_AF-A0AAX1PDW8-F1
#
_entry.id   AF-A0AAX1PDW8-F1
#
_cell.length_a   1.000
_cell.length_b   1.000
_cell.length_c   1.000
_cell.angle_alpha   90.00
_cell.angle_beta   90.00
_cell.angle_gamma   90.00
#
_symmetry.space_group_name_H-M   'P 1'
#
loop_
_entity.id
_entity.type
_entity.pdbx_description
1 polymer ?
#
loop_
_entity_poly.entity_id
_entity_poly.type
_entity_poly.pdbx_seq_one_letter_code
_entity_poly.pdbx_strand_id
1 'polypeptide(L)' 'MAKYRYGLFQSPAKTDPSVDDLQVAEDMAREMSRRLNGEPVAVWGENDETLTLFAGFEQFKPV' A
#
# COMPACT_ATOMS: atom_id res chain seq x y z
N MET A 1 -4.94 8.76 -15.61
CA MET A 1 -5.39 7.55 -14.87
C MET A 1 -4.70 7.62 -13.54
N ALA A 2 -5.44 7.43 -12.44
CA ALA A 2 -4.89 7.59 -11.10
C ALA A 2 -3.86 6.51 -10.82
N LYS A 3 -2.64 6.87 -10.43
CA LYS A 3 -1.56 5.90 -10.18
C LYS A 3 -1.40 5.65 -8.68
N TYR A 4 -1.72 4.44 -8.24
CA TYR A 4 -1.64 4.04 -6.84
C TYR A 4 -0.34 3.27 -6.60
N ARG A 5 0.49 3.77 -5.68
CA ARG A 5 1.76 3.15 -5.31
C ARG A 5 1.56 2.29 -4.07
N TYR A 6 2.22 1.14 -3.96
CA TYR A 6 2.16 0.31 -2.76
C TYR A 6 3.54 -0.23 -2.36
N GLY A 7 3.81 -0.31 -1.07
CA GLY A 7 5.13 -0.69 -0.58
C GLY A 7 5.26 -0.60 0.94
N LEU A 8 6.45 -0.91 1.45
CA LEU A 8 6.74 -0.89 2.89
C LEU A 8 6.51 0.51 3.46
N PHE A 9 5.60 0.63 4.42
CA PHE A 9 5.24 1.92 5.01
C PHE A 9 6.41 2.58 5.74
N GLN A 10 7.24 1.76 6.41
CA GLN A 10 8.40 2.26 7.17
C GLN A 10 9.59 2.63 6.27
N SER A 11 9.59 2.22 5.00
CA SER A 11 10.69 2.46 4.07
C SER A 11 10.15 2.73 2.64
N PRO A 12 9.39 3.81 2.44
CA PRO A 12 8.81 4.14 1.14
C PRO A 12 9.91 4.42 0.11
N ALA A 13 9.79 3.86 -1.09
CA ALA A 13 10.72 4.07 -2.19
C ALA A 13 10.00 4.62 -3.43
N LYS A 14 10.61 5.59 -4.13
CA LYS A 14 10.05 6.12 -5.40
C LYS A 14 9.90 5.07 -6.50
N THR A 15 10.59 3.95 -6.35
CA THR A 15 10.55 2.79 -7.25
C THR A 15 9.55 1.72 -6.80
N ASP A 16 8.79 1.96 -5.74
CA ASP A 16 7.73 1.06 -5.30
C ASP A 16 6.75 0.78 -6.45
N PRO A 17 6.24 -0.46 -6.55
CA PRO A 17 5.30 -0.83 -7.60
C PRO A 17 4.04 0.03 -7.54
N SER A 18 3.39 0.14 -8.69
CA SER A 18 2.23 1.01 -8.87
C SER A 18 1.27 0.45 -9.91
N VAL A 19 -0.01 0.66 -9.70
CA VAL A 19 -1.10 0.21 -10.60
C VAL A 19 -2.14 1.31 -10.77
N ASP A 20 -2.96 1.21 -11.82
CA ASP A 20 -3.95 2.24 -12.17
C ASP A 20 -5.33 2.05 -11.48
N ASP A 21 -5.47 0.99 -10.67
CA ASP A 21 -6.70 0.64 -9.96
C ASP A 21 -6.44 0.50 -8.45
N LEU A 22 -7.24 1.19 -7.65
CA LEU A 22 -7.07 1.23 -6.19
C LEU A 22 -7.32 -0.14 -5.56
N GLN A 23 -8.32 -0.88 -6.03
CA GLN A 23 -8.66 -2.19 -5.49
C GLN A 23 -7.50 -3.17 -5.73
N VAL A 24 -6.90 -3.13 -6.92
CA VAL A 24 -5.70 -3.91 -7.24
C VAL A 24 -4.54 -3.50 -6.33
N ALA A 25 -4.30 -2.20 -6.11
CA ALA A 25 -3.23 -1.75 -5.22
C ALA A 25 -3.43 -2.24 -3.77
N GLU A 26 -4.67 -2.17 -3.26
CA GLU A 26 -5.02 -2.68 -1.92
C GLU A 26 -4.83 -4.20 -1.81
N ASP A 27 -5.22 -4.97 -2.83
CA ASP A 27 -5.05 -6.42 -2.83
C ASP A 27 -3.56 -6.81 -2.85
N MET A 28 -2.75 -6.13 -3.67
CA MET A 28 -1.31 -6.35 -3.74
C MET A 28 -0.60 -5.95 -2.43
N ALA A 29 -1.00 -4.83 -1.82
CA ALA A 29 -0.46 -4.38 -0.54
C ALA A 29 -0.79 -5.36 0.60
N ARG A 30 -2.03 -5.87 0.62
CA ARG A 30 -2.47 -6.88 1.60
C ARG A 30 -1.69 -8.18 1.45
N GLU A 31 -1.51 -8.67 0.22
CA GLU A 31 -0.69 -9.87 -0.03
C GLU A 31 0.77 -9.65 0.40
N MET A 32 1.35 -8.51 0.04
CA MET A 32 2.72 -8.16 0.41
C MET A 32 2.92 -8.15 1.92
N SER A 33 2.03 -7.49 2.68
CA SER A 33 2.10 -7.46 4.14
C SER A 33 2.08 -8.88 4.72
N ARG A 34 1.16 -9.73 4.25
CA ARG A 34 1.07 -11.14 4.70
C ARG A 34 2.33 -11.94 4.38
N ARG A 35 2.91 -11.76 3.19
CA ARG A 35 4.15 -12.44 2.77
C ARG A 35 5.37 -11.98 3.56
N LEU A 36 5.35 -10.74 4.03
CA LEU A 36 6.39 -10.16 4.87
C LEU A 36 6.05 -10.31 6.37
N ASN A 37 5.40 -11.40 6.79
CA ASN A 37 5.09 -11.69 8.20
C ASN A 37 4.34 -10.56 8.94
N GLY A 38 3.50 -9.82 8.23
CA GLY A 38 2.71 -8.73 8.78
C GLY A 38 3.42 -7.37 8.82
N GLU A 39 4.56 -7.22 8.15
CA GLU A 39 5.20 -5.91 7.98
C GLU A 39 4.20 -4.87 7.45
N PRO A 40 4.23 -3.63 7.96
CA PRO A 40 3.32 -2.58 7.50
C PRO A 40 3.55 -2.22 6.02
N VAL A 41 2.52 -2.36 5.20
CA VAL A 41 2.51 -2.01 3.78
C VAL A 41 1.41 -1.00 3.51
N ALA A 42 1.77 0.14 2.93
CA ALA A 42 0.83 1.20 2.61
C ALA A 42 0.50 1.22 1.12
N VAL A 43 -0.68 1.77 0.83
CA VAL A 43 -1.08 2.26 -0.49
C VAL A 43 -1.08 3.77 -0.43
N TRP A 44 -0.39 4.40 -1.39
CA TRP A 44 -0.35 5.85 -1.56
C TRP A 44 -1.10 6.28 -2.82
N GLY A 45 -1.73 7.44 -2.74
CA GLY A 45 -2.37 8.12 -3.86
C GLY A 45 -1.37 8.90 -4.71
N GLU A 46 -1.89 9.70 -5.63
CA GLU A 46 -1.07 10.43 -6.61
C GLU A 46 -0.21 11.54 -5.98
N ASN A 47 -0.59 12.04 -4.81
CA ASN A 47 0.14 13.09 -4.09
C ASN A 47 1.00 12.52 -2.95
N ASP A 48 1.33 11.22 -3.01
CA ASP A 48 2.03 10.48 -1.95
C ASP A 48 1.30 10.48 -0.59
N GLU A 49 0.01 10.79 -0.57
CA GLU A 49 -0.85 10.64 0.59
C GLU A 49 -1.15 9.16 0.85
N THR A 50 -1.07 8.71 2.10
CA THR A 50 -1.48 7.35 2.44
C THR A 50 -3.00 7.23 2.32
N LEU A 51 -3.47 6.23 1.57
CA LEU A 51 -4.90 5.93 1.41
C LEU A 51 -5.34 4.77 2.31
N THR A 52 -4.50 3.74 2.38
CA THR A 52 -4.74 2.53 3.17
C THR A 52 -3.41 1.99 3.70
N LEU A 53 -3.40 1.49 4.93
CA LEU A 53 -2.26 0.79 5.54
C LEU A 53 -2.69 -0.62 5.95
N PHE A 54 -1.89 -1.62 5.61
CA PHE A 54 -2.06 -3.02 6.02
C PHE A 54 -0.94 -3.43 6.98
N ALA A 55 -1.28 -4.11 8.07
CA ALA A 55 -0.34 -4.70 9.01
C ALA A 55 -0.79 -6.14 9.34
N GLY A 56 -0.33 -7.10 8.55
CA GLY A 56 -0.75 -8.50 8.62
C GLY A 56 -2.22 -8.70 8.24
N PHE A 57 -3.07 -8.87 9.25
CA PHE A 57 -4.52 -9.05 9.06
C PHE A 57 -5.32 -7.76 9.32
N GLU A 58 -4.67 -6.71 9.83
CA GLU A 58 -5.30 -5.44 10.13
C GLU A 58 -5.22 -4.48 8.94
N GLN A 59 -6.24 -3.61 8.82
CA GLN A 59 -6.33 -2.57 7.81
C GLN A 59 -6.73 -1.25 8.48
N PHE A 60 -6.03 -0.18 8.12
CA PHE A 60 -6.27 1.18 8.61
C PHE A 60 -6.48 2.12 7.43
N LYS A 61 -7.42 3.04 7.55
CA LYS A 61 -7.65 4.13 6.60
C LYS A 61 -7.57 5.46 7.36
N PRO A 62 -6.80 6.46 6.86
CA PRO A 62 -6.80 7.80 7.46
C PRO A 62 -8.22 8.39 7.46
N VAL A 63 -8.50 9.20 8.48
CA VAL A 63 -9.77 9.94 8.66
C VAL A 63 -9.72 11.32 8.05
#